data_AF-A0A9X3PTV4-F1
#
_entry.id   AF-A0A9X3PTV4-F1
#
_cell.length_a   1.000
_cell.length_b   1.000
_cell.length_c   1.000
_cell.angle_alpha   90.00
_cell.angle_beta   90.00
_cell.angle_gamma   90.00
#
_symmetry.space_group_name_H-M   'P 1'
#
loop_
_entity.id
_entity.type
_entity.pdbx_description
1 polymer ?
#
loop_
_entity_poly.entity_id
_entity_poly.type
_entity_poly.pdbx_seq_one_letter_code
_entity_poly.pdbx_strand_id
1 'polypeptide(L)'
;DPSRASGSNDGRNDAKDAMDAKDASPLTGQDGVALLTVLLVMVALAVIGIGSITVTGLENRIAGFTRSGEAATGASESCLSTGVKIIEETIDAGALPSDFLSNATPAGPVPSTNSTTLQQEIMGQSDNNTDSPTGSGAVPNTTVTVNNFTVNGDIDRLYAQPKAGGSLQFAGGYEGIAGGAAGGGVEIIYRVDCVSTNAATNASSRVTAVYACTTTGESCQKKI
;
A
#
# COMPACT_ATOMS: atom_id res chain seq x y z
N ASP A 1 1.61 -34.34 114.54
CA ASP A 1 0.86 -35.16 113.56
C ASP A 1 -0.57 -34.64 113.53
N PRO A 2 -1.21 -34.39 112.36
CA PRO A 2 -0.71 -34.29 110.97
C PRO A 2 -0.47 -32.78 110.62
N SER A 3 -0.69 -32.13 109.45
CA SER A 3 -1.21 -32.51 108.11
C SER A 3 -0.72 -31.61 106.94
N ARG A 4 -0.13 -32.22 105.91
CA ARG A 4 -0.46 -32.11 104.45
C ARG A 4 -0.74 -30.75 103.75
N ALA A 5 0.22 -30.27 102.94
CA ALA A 5 0.10 -29.71 101.55
C ALA A 5 1.53 -29.35 101.05
N SER A 6 2.04 -29.62 99.84
CA SER A 6 1.56 -29.71 98.43
C SER A 6 1.66 -28.37 97.65
N GLY A 7 2.35 -28.40 96.50
CA GLY A 7 2.78 -27.23 95.69
C GLY A 7 4.29 -27.30 95.43
N SER A 8 4.78 -28.05 94.43
CA SER A 8 4.73 -27.76 92.98
C SER A 8 5.40 -26.43 92.63
N ASN A 9 6.58 -26.50 91.99
CA ASN A 9 7.29 -25.35 91.42
C ASN A 9 8.23 -25.80 90.30
N ASP A 10 7.69 -26.59 89.37
CA ASP A 10 8.35 -26.98 88.12
C ASP A 10 7.65 -26.24 86.96
N GLY A 11 8.44 -25.61 86.10
CA GLY A 11 7.98 -24.56 85.18
C GLY A 11 9.14 -23.72 84.63
N ARG A 12 10.28 -24.37 84.39
CA ARG A 12 11.51 -23.76 83.86
C ARG A 12 12.14 -24.52 82.69
N ASN A 13 11.52 -25.62 82.29
CA ASN A 13 11.99 -26.50 81.22
C ASN A 13 11.21 -26.24 79.92
N ASP A 14 9.88 -26.07 80.02
CA ASP A 14 8.92 -25.84 78.94
C ASP A 14 9.33 -24.76 77.91
N ALA A 15 10.04 -23.72 78.37
CA ALA A 15 10.53 -22.62 77.54
C ALA A 15 11.74 -22.96 76.65
N LYS A 16 12.41 -24.11 76.87
CA LYS A 16 13.45 -24.64 75.99
C LYS A 16 12.89 -25.64 75.00
N ASP A 17 12.05 -26.56 75.49
CA ASP A 17 11.47 -27.63 74.66
C ASP A 17 10.57 -27.05 73.55
N ALA A 18 9.91 -25.91 73.80
CA ALA A 18 9.16 -25.16 72.81
C ALA A 18 10.01 -24.47 71.71
N MET A 19 11.34 -24.46 71.83
CA MET A 19 12.26 -23.77 70.91
C MET A 19 13.04 -24.74 70.01
N ASP A 20 13.34 -25.96 70.46
CA ASP A 20 13.89 -27.04 69.62
C ASP A 20 12.79 -27.78 68.82
N ALA A 21 11.52 -27.74 69.27
CA ALA A 21 10.39 -28.37 68.57
C ALA A 21 9.93 -27.65 67.28
N LYS A 22 10.73 -26.71 66.74
CA LYS A 22 10.43 -26.09 65.44
C LYS A 22 11.01 -26.93 64.30
N ASP A 23 10.35 -28.07 64.11
CA ASP A 23 10.68 -29.14 63.17
C ASP A 23 11.35 -28.66 61.88
N ALA A 24 12.63 -28.99 61.73
CA ALA A 24 13.35 -28.86 60.47
C ALA A 24 12.95 -30.03 59.55
N SER A 25 11.66 -30.13 59.22
CA SER A 25 11.09 -31.21 58.43
C SER A 25 11.88 -31.38 57.13
N PRO A 26 12.59 -32.50 56.92
CA PRO A 26 13.24 -32.75 55.64
C PRO A 26 12.14 -32.84 54.59
N LEU A 27 12.33 -32.18 53.43
CA LEU A 27 11.34 -32.17 52.35
C LEU A 27 11.17 -33.59 51.78
N THR A 28 10.22 -34.35 52.31
CA THR A 28 10.07 -35.80 52.10
C THR A 28 9.47 -36.15 50.74
N GLY A 29 10.26 -35.95 49.68
CA GLY A 29 10.07 -36.51 48.34
C GLY A 29 8.94 -35.89 47.50
N GLN A 30 7.74 -35.76 48.05
CA GLN A 30 6.54 -35.33 47.32
C GLN A 30 6.56 -33.82 47.03
N ASP A 31 6.91 -32.99 48.02
CA ASP A 31 6.99 -31.53 47.85
C ASP A 31 8.09 -31.11 46.85
N GLY A 32 9.20 -31.84 46.81
CA GLY A 32 10.27 -31.62 45.83
C GLY A 32 9.82 -31.91 44.40
N VAL A 33 8.98 -32.92 44.20
CA VAL A 33 8.36 -33.22 42.89
C VAL A 33 7.32 -32.16 42.52
N ALA A 34 6.53 -31.67 43.48
CA ALA A 34 5.58 -30.58 43.26
C ALA A 34 6.27 -29.27 42.84
N LEU A 35 7.40 -28.92 43.47
CA LEU A 35 8.22 -27.77 43.04
C LEU A 35 8.81 -27.96 41.64
N LEU A 36 9.28 -29.17 41.29
CA LEU A 36 9.80 -29.47 39.96
C LEU A 36 8.74 -29.40 38.86
N THR A 37 7.52 -29.89 39.09
CA THR A 37 6.44 -29.80 38.09
C THR A 37 5.95 -28.37 37.90
N VAL A 38 5.83 -27.58 38.98
CA VAL A 38 5.51 -26.14 38.88
C VAL A 38 6.60 -25.38 38.12
N LEU A 39 7.88 -25.65 38.39
CA LEU A 39 9.01 -25.06 37.66
C LEU A 39 8.93 -25.39 36.15
N LEU A 40 8.72 -26.65 35.80
CA LEU A 40 8.60 -27.09 34.40
C LEU A 40 7.40 -26.44 33.68
N VAL A 41 6.26 -26.31 34.35
CA VAL A 41 5.08 -25.62 33.80
C VAL A 41 5.34 -24.13 33.63
N MET A 42 6.00 -23.45 34.58
CA MET A 42 6.39 -22.04 34.40
C MET A 42 7.35 -21.86 33.22
N VAL A 43 8.36 -22.72 33.06
CA VAL A 43 9.31 -22.65 31.94
C VAL A 43 8.59 -22.88 30.60
N ALA A 44 7.69 -23.87 30.52
CA ALA A 44 6.90 -24.12 29.32
C ALA A 44 5.99 -22.92 28.97
N LEU A 45 5.28 -22.35 29.95
CA LEU A 45 4.43 -21.17 29.76
C LEU A 45 5.24 -19.93 29.36
N ALA A 46 6.44 -19.73 29.90
CA ALA A 46 7.32 -18.63 29.54
C ALA A 46 7.80 -18.73 28.08
N VAL A 47 8.20 -19.93 27.63
CA VAL A 47 8.60 -20.17 26.23
C VAL A 47 7.41 -19.95 25.29
N ILE A 48 6.23 -20.46 25.64
CA ILE A 48 5.00 -20.23 24.85
C ILE A 48 4.66 -18.74 24.78
N GLY A 49 4.70 -18.02 25.92
CA GLY A 49 4.38 -16.59 25.98
C GLY A 49 5.32 -15.72 25.14
N ILE A 50 6.63 -15.99 25.17
CA ILE A 50 7.61 -15.31 24.30
C ILE A 50 7.33 -15.63 22.82
N GLY A 51 6.97 -16.89 22.50
CA GLY A 51 6.53 -17.28 21.17
C GLY A 51 5.30 -16.50 20.70
N SER A 52 4.25 -16.42 21.51
CA SER A 52 3.03 -15.65 21.19
C SER A 52 3.32 -14.17 20.96
N ILE A 53 4.12 -13.52 21.83
CA ILE A 53 4.47 -12.09 21.70
C ILE A 53 5.24 -11.82 20.40
N THR A 54 6.16 -12.71 20.02
CA THR A 54 6.94 -12.56 18.78
C THR A 54 6.09 -12.82 17.53
N VAL A 55 5.16 -13.78 17.56
CA VAL A 55 4.19 -14.00 16.46
C VAL A 55 3.30 -12.77 16.26
N THR A 56 2.65 -12.25 17.31
CA THR A 56 1.79 -11.06 17.18
C THR A 56 2.58 -9.81 16.77
N GLY A 57 3.85 -9.70 17.15
CA GLY A 57 4.75 -8.66 16.66
C GLY A 57 5.05 -8.75 15.15
N LEU A 58 5.06 -9.96 14.58
CA LEU A 58 5.21 -10.18 13.14
C LEU A 58 3.88 -9.95 12.40
N GLU A 59 2.75 -10.44 12.93
CA GLU A 59 1.40 -10.23 12.37
C GLU A 59 1.09 -8.73 12.22
N ASN A 60 1.36 -7.92 13.25
CA ASN A 60 1.17 -6.47 13.20
C ASN A 60 2.07 -5.79 12.16
N ARG A 61 3.30 -6.28 11.96
CA ARG A 61 4.20 -5.78 10.90
C ARG A 61 3.70 -6.15 9.50
N ILE A 62 3.20 -7.37 9.32
CA ILE A 62 2.60 -7.83 8.06
C ILE A 62 1.36 -7.00 7.73
N ALA A 63 0.44 -6.82 8.69
CA ALA A 63 -0.75 -5.99 8.51
C ALA A 63 -0.41 -4.53 8.16
N GLY A 64 0.60 -3.95 8.83
CA GLY A 64 1.11 -2.61 8.53
C GLY A 64 1.71 -2.50 7.12
N PHE A 65 2.42 -3.52 6.66
CA PHE A 65 2.97 -3.58 5.30
C PHE A 65 1.86 -3.73 4.25
N THR A 66 0.94 -4.68 4.41
CA THR A 66 -0.21 -4.89 3.50
C THR A 66 -1.03 -3.62 3.35
N ARG A 67 -1.44 -2.98 4.46
CA ARG A 67 -2.18 -1.72 4.42
C ARG A 67 -1.41 -0.58 3.72
N SER A 68 -0.09 -0.56 3.83
CA SER A 68 0.76 0.43 3.16
C SER A 68 0.86 0.16 1.65
N GLY A 69 0.92 -1.11 1.25
CA GLY A 69 0.90 -1.53 -0.17
C GLY A 69 -0.45 -1.29 -0.83
N GLU A 70 -1.56 -1.62 -0.16
CA GLU A 70 -2.93 -1.32 -0.63
C GLU A 70 -3.13 0.19 -0.83
N ALA A 71 -2.71 1.01 0.13
CA ALA A 71 -2.78 2.47 0.02
C ALA A 71 -1.89 3.03 -1.11
N ALA A 72 -0.71 2.43 -1.34
CA ALA A 72 0.16 2.80 -2.46
C ALA A 72 -0.48 2.45 -3.81
N THR A 73 -1.04 1.25 -3.96
CA THR A 73 -1.70 0.80 -5.19
C THR A 73 -2.94 1.63 -5.50
N GLY A 74 -3.80 1.89 -4.51
CA GLY A 74 -4.98 2.76 -4.69
C GLY A 74 -4.61 4.21 -5.07
N ALA A 75 -3.47 4.72 -4.58
CA ALA A 75 -2.94 6.00 -5.04
C ALA A 75 -2.52 5.95 -6.52
N SER A 76 -1.83 4.90 -6.96
CA SER A 76 -1.46 4.71 -8.37
C SER A 76 -2.68 4.51 -9.29
N GLU A 77 -3.71 3.78 -8.86
CA GLU A 77 -4.95 3.59 -9.62
C GLU A 77 -5.74 4.90 -9.79
N SER A 78 -5.68 5.82 -8.83
CA SER A 78 -6.29 7.15 -8.98
C SER A 78 -5.64 7.97 -10.11
N CYS A 79 -4.34 7.79 -10.34
CA CYS A 79 -3.62 8.38 -11.47
C CYS A 79 -4.05 7.74 -12.80
N LEU A 80 -4.30 6.43 -12.87
CA LEU A 80 -4.84 5.79 -14.09
C LEU A 80 -6.20 6.40 -14.49
N SER A 81 -7.12 6.52 -13.54
CA SER A 81 -8.44 7.12 -13.79
C SER A 81 -8.34 8.60 -14.20
N THR A 82 -7.32 9.31 -13.73
CA THR A 82 -7.08 10.72 -14.08
C THR A 82 -6.45 10.83 -15.47
N GLY A 83 -5.48 9.98 -15.80
CA GLY A 83 -4.82 9.93 -17.10
C GLY A 83 -5.78 9.62 -18.24
N VAL A 84 -6.70 8.66 -18.04
CA VAL A 84 -7.80 8.41 -19.01
C VAL A 84 -8.61 9.68 -19.26
N LYS A 85 -9.02 10.39 -18.21
CA LYS A 85 -9.85 11.58 -18.35
C LYS A 85 -9.11 12.74 -19.04
N ILE A 86 -7.80 12.87 -18.83
CA ILE A 86 -6.92 13.79 -19.55
C ILE A 86 -6.86 13.43 -21.05
N ILE A 87 -6.71 12.14 -21.39
CA ILE A 87 -6.73 11.68 -22.79
C ILE A 87 -8.06 12.03 -23.46
N GLU A 88 -9.19 11.67 -22.83
CA GLU A 88 -10.54 11.89 -23.39
C GLU A 88 -10.80 13.36 -23.72
N GLU A 89 -10.56 14.28 -22.77
CA GLU A 89 -10.78 15.71 -23.01
C GLU A 89 -9.73 16.36 -23.91
N THR A 90 -8.49 15.86 -23.94
CA THR A 90 -7.46 16.36 -24.87
C THR A 90 -7.79 15.99 -26.32
N ILE A 91 -8.40 14.82 -26.56
CA ILE A 91 -8.88 14.42 -27.88
C ILE A 91 -10.13 15.24 -28.27
N ASP A 92 -11.12 15.35 -27.38
CA ASP A 92 -12.38 16.08 -27.64
C ASP A 92 -12.16 17.57 -27.91
N ALA A 93 -11.34 18.24 -27.09
CA ALA A 93 -10.97 19.64 -27.29
C ALA A 93 -9.90 19.86 -28.38
N GLY A 94 -9.26 18.80 -28.88
CA GLY A 94 -8.10 18.86 -29.79
C GLY A 94 -6.84 19.49 -29.19
N ALA A 95 -6.85 19.80 -27.90
CA ALA A 95 -5.76 20.40 -27.15
C ALA A 95 -5.91 20.08 -25.65
N LEU A 96 -4.80 20.03 -24.92
CA LEU A 96 -4.83 19.77 -23.47
C LEU A 96 -5.58 20.92 -22.75
N PRO A 97 -6.69 20.65 -22.03
CA PRO A 97 -7.43 21.69 -21.33
C PRO A 97 -6.58 22.39 -20.25
N SER A 98 -6.78 23.70 -20.11
CA SER A 98 -6.10 24.55 -19.11
C SER A 98 -6.26 24.04 -17.68
N ASP A 99 -7.38 23.38 -17.41
CA ASP A 99 -7.85 23.06 -16.06
C ASP A 99 -7.10 21.86 -15.46
N PHE A 100 -6.42 21.06 -16.31
CA PHE A 100 -5.49 20.02 -15.85
C PHE A 100 -4.10 20.56 -15.50
N LEU A 101 -3.77 21.82 -15.79
CA LEU A 101 -2.44 22.36 -15.57
C LEU A 101 -2.17 22.69 -14.09
N SER A 102 -0.93 22.52 -13.65
CA SER A 102 -0.48 22.81 -12.28
C SER A 102 -0.61 24.28 -11.87
N ASN A 103 -0.93 25.19 -12.80
CA ASN A 103 -1.20 26.60 -12.57
C ASN A 103 -2.70 26.97 -12.72
N ALA A 104 -3.60 25.98 -12.86
CA ALA A 104 -5.04 26.17 -12.81
C ALA A 104 -5.54 26.52 -11.39
N THR A 105 -6.84 26.72 -11.21
CA THR A 105 -7.46 26.95 -9.88
C THR A 105 -8.80 26.20 -9.79
N PRO A 106 -8.88 25.05 -9.09
CA PRO A 106 -7.79 24.34 -8.38
C PRO A 106 -6.62 23.92 -9.29
N ALA A 107 -5.43 23.73 -8.72
CA ALA A 107 -4.27 23.27 -9.48
C ALA A 107 -4.47 21.82 -9.97
N GLY A 108 -4.31 21.61 -11.28
CA GLY A 108 -4.44 20.29 -11.90
C GLY A 108 -3.15 19.45 -11.85
N PRO A 109 -3.22 18.18 -12.28
CA PRO A 109 -2.13 17.21 -12.14
C PRO A 109 -1.00 17.32 -13.17
N VAL A 110 -1.16 18.06 -14.28
CA VAL A 110 -0.13 18.16 -15.34
C VAL A 110 0.84 19.30 -15.03
N PRO A 111 2.16 19.05 -14.89
CA PRO A 111 3.14 20.12 -14.74
C PRO A 111 3.10 21.06 -15.95
N SER A 112 2.90 22.37 -15.73
CA SER A 112 2.74 23.36 -16.80
C SER A 112 3.95 23.47 -17.74
N THR A 113 5.11 22.94 -17.35
CA THR A 113 6.33 22.84 -18.18
C THR A 113 6.33 21.65 -19.13
N ASN A 114 5.50 20.62 -18.88
CA ASN A 114 5.40 19.38 -19.68
C ASN A 114 4.10 19.31 -20.50
N SER A 115 3.25 20.34 -20.43
CA SER A 115 1.94 20.40 -21.07
C SER A 115 2.00 20.22 -22.60
N THR A 116 3.02 20.81 -23.24
CA THR A 116 3.22 20.71 -24.69
C THR A 116 3.64 19.30 -25.09
N THR A 117 4.57 18.67 -24.35
CA THR A 117 5.02 17.29 -24.60
C THR A 117 3.85 16.31 -24.50
N LEU A 118 3.08 16.40 -23.42
CA LEU A 118 1.87 15.59 -23.22
C LEU A 118 0.82 15.80 -24.32
N GLN A 119 0.59 17.04 -24.75
CA GLN A 119 -0.28 17.33 -25.88
C GLN A 119 0.25 16.68 -27.18
N GLN A 120 1.56 16.71 -27.40
CA GLN A 120 2.21 16.12 -28.58
C GLN A 120 2.18 14.58 -28.55
N GLU A 121 2.33 13.94 -27.39
CA GLU A 121 2.10 12.51 -27.20
C GLU A 121 0.64 12.15 -27.51
N ILE A 122 -0.32 12.78 -26.82
CA ILE A 122 -1.74 12.43 -26.97
C ILE A 122 -2.21 12.59 -28.42
N MET A 123 -1.83 13.69 -29.08
CA MET A 123 -2.21 13.99 -30.46
C MET A 123 -1.39 13.22 -31.52
N GLY A 124 -0.36 12.46 -31.13
CA GLY A 124 0.41 11.61 -32.05
C GLY A 124 1.50 12.29 -32.86
N GLN A 125 2.09 13.35 -32.29
CA GLN A 125 3.33 13.96 -32.77
C GLN A 125 4.57 13.32 -32.12
N SER A 126 4.40 12.56 -31.03
CA SER A 126 5.42 11.77 -30.34
C SER A 126 4.86 10.38 -29.98
N ASP A 127 4.89 9.45 -30.93
CA ASP A 127 4.41 8.06 -30.74
C ASP A 127 5.50 7.20 -30.08
N ASN A 128 5.12 6.51 -29.00
CA ASN A 128 5.97 5.76 -28.07
C ASN A 128 7.19 6.59 -27.64
N ASN A 129 6.94 7.59 -26.78
CA ASN A 129 7.99 8.28 -26.05
C ASN A 129 8.77 7.28 -25.14
N THR A 130 9.93 7.70 -24.64
CA THR A 130 10.86 6.89 -23.84
C THR A 130 11.29 7.64 -22.57
N ASP A 131 10.46 8.56 -22.11
CA ASP A 131 10.46 9.03 -20.73
C ASP A 131 9.94 7.95 -19.77
N SER A 132 9.74 8.34 -18.52
CA SER A 132 9.39 7.46 -17.41
C SER A 132 8.83 8.34 -16.27
N PRO A 133 7.84 7.87 -15.49
CA PRO A 133 7.31 8.65 -14.38
C PRO A 133 8.32 8.74 -13.22
N THR A 134 9.37 7.90 -13.20
CA THR A 134 10.39 7.87 -12.15
C THR A 134 11.78 7.49 -12.69
N GLY A 135 12.83 7.90 -11.99
CA GLY A 135 14.23 7.59 -12.32
C GLY A 135 15.06 8.81 -12.73
N SER A 136 16.27 8.56 -13.23
CA SER A 136 17.20 9.61 -13.69
C SER A 136 16.75 10.13 -15.05
N GLY A 137 16.39 11.42 -15.13
CA GLY A 137 15.82 12.00 -16.36
C GLY A 137 14.33 11.74 -16.54
N ALA A 138 13.61 11.36 -15.48
CA ALA A 138 12.14 11.26 -15.51
C ALA A 138 11.49 12.62 -15.83
N VAL A 139 10.51 12.61 -16.74
CA VAL A 139 9.75 13.80 -17.17
C VAL A 139 8.24 13.49 -17.09
N PRO A 140 7.71 13.20 -15.88
CA PRO A 140 6.34 12.71 -15.73
C PRO A 140 5.31 13.64 -16.35
N ASN A 141 4.37 13.08 -17.12
CA ASN A 141 3.26 13.84 -17.70
C ASN A 141 2.30 14.38 -16.63
N THR A 142 2.15 13.65 -15.52
CA THR A 142 1.32 14.03 -14.38
C THR A 142 2.06 13.86 -13.06
N THR A 143 1.81 14.73 -12.09
CA THR A 143 2.38 14.69 -10.74
C THR A 143 1.38 15.25 -9.75
N VAL A 144 0.84 14.41 -8.87
CA VAL A 144 -0.18 14.77 -7.87
C VAL A 144 0.12 14.14 -6.52
N THR A 145 -0.19 14.83 -5.42
CA THR A 145 -0.07 14.26 -4.07
C THR A 145 -1.42 13.72 -3.61
N VAL A 146 -1.51 12.41 -3.38
CA VAL A 146 -2.71 11.73 -2.87
C VAL A 146 -2.42 11.26 -1.46
N ASN A 147 -3.01 11.93 -0.46
CA ASN A 147 -2.72 11.77 0.97
C ASN A 147 -1.23 11.97 1.29
N ASN A 148 -0.47 10.89 1.49
CA ASN A 148 0.97 10.90 1.78
C ASN A 148 1.82 10.27 0.65
N PHE A 149 1.21 10.02 -0.51
CA PHE A 149 1.89 9.50 -1.69
C PHE A 149 2.03 10.60 -2.73
N THR A 150 3.25 10.85 -3.19
CA THR A 150 3.44 11.51 -4.49
C THR A 150 3.18 10.46 -5.55
N VAL A 151 2.29 10.77 -6.51
CA VAL A 151 1.94 9.90 -7.63
C VAL A 151 2.38 10.59 -8.91
N ASN A 152 3.34 9.98 -9.59
CA ASN A 152 3.81 10.39 -10.91
C ASN A 152 3.18 9.48 -11.96
N GLY A 153 2.74 10.03 -13.07
CA GLY A 153 2.12 9.26 -14.15
C GLY A 153 2.57 9.67 -15.55
N ASP A 154 2.87 8.68 -16.38
CA ASP A 154 3.16 8.82 -17.82
C ASP A 154 1.97 8.37 -18.66
N ILE A 155 1.85 8.95 -19.87
CA ILE A 155 0.75 8.76 -20.82
C ILE A 155 1.31 8.65 -22.25
N ASP A 156 1.87 7.49 -22.58
CA ASP A 156 2.36 7.24 -23.95
C ASP A 156 1.23 6.92 -24.91
N ARG A 157 1.26 7.51 -26.11
CA ARG A 157 0.53 6.96 -27.26
C ARG A 157 1.37 5.86 -27.91
N LEU A 158 0.89 4.62 -27.94
CA LEU A 158 1.64 3.48 -28.50
C LEU A 158 1.51 3.36 -30.02
N TYR A 159 0.28 3.39 -30.53
CA TYR A 159 -0.05 3.32 -31.96
C TYR A 159 -1.54 3.60 -32.19
N ALA A 160 -1.91 3.97 -33.41
CA ALA A 160 -3.30 4.01 -33.88
C ALA A 160 -3.59 2.86 -34.85
N GLN A 161 -4.77 2.24 -34.76
CA GLN A 161 -5.22 1.14 -35.61
C GLN A 161 -6.67 1.33 -36.08
N PRO A 162 -7.06 0.85 -37.27
CA PRO A 162 -8.47 0.87 -37.69
C PRO A 162 -9.32 0.02 -36.74
N LYS A 163 -10.46 0.55 -36.29
CA LYS A 163 -11.35 -0.12 -35.33
C LYS A 163 -12.11 -1.25 -36.03
N ALA A 164 -11.89 -2.49 -35.59
CA ALA A 164 -12.53 -3.67 -36.19
C ALA A 164 -14.07 -3.56 -36.12
N GLY A 165 -14.75 -3.73 -37.25
CA GLY A 165 -16.20 -3.56 -37.36
C GLY A 165 -16.68 -2.11 -37.50
N GLY A 166 -15.80 -1.11 -37.37
CA GLY A 166 -16.09 0.26 -37.77
C GLY A 166 -16.37 0.32 -39.27
N SER A 167 -17.41 1.04 -39.68
CA SER A 167 -17.76 1.15 -41.10
C SER A 167 -16.69 1.96 -41.85
N LEU A 168 -15.91 1.30 -42.70
CA LEU A 168 -15.01 1.93 -43.68
C LEU A 168 -15.85 2.67 -44.73
N GLN A 169 -16.36 3.86 -44.40
CA GLN A 169 -17.23 4.67 -45.26
C GLN A 169 -16.45 5.41 -46.36
N PHE A 170 -15.87 4.61 -47.25
CA PHE A 170 -16.18 4.69 -48.68
C PHE A 170 -16.07 6.07 -49.38
N ALA A 171 -15.12 6.91 -48.96
CA ALA A 171 -14.75 8.14 -49.66
C ALA A 171 -13.23 8.31 -49.70
N GLY A 172 -12.67 8.55 -50.88
CA GLY A 172 -11.25 8.88 -51.02
C GLY A 172 -11.00 10.34 -50.68
N GLY A 173 -10.20 10.59 -49.64
CA GLY A 173 -9.76 11.93 -49.20
C GLY A 173 -8.24 12.02 -49.20
N TYR A 174 -7.69 12.76 -50.16
CA TYR A 174 -6.26 12.88 -50.43
C TYR A 174 -5.49 13.60 -49.30
N GLU A 175 -4.30 13.09 -48.98
CA GLU A 175 -3.23 13.73 -48.17
C GLU A 175 -3.59 14.55 -46.91
N GLY A 176 -3.61 13.86 -45.76
CA GLY A 176 -3.12 14.41 -44.49
C GLY A 176 -4.10 15.22 -43.63
N ILE A 177 -3.59 15.61 -42.44
CA ILE A 177 -4.22 16.49 -41.44
C ILE A 177 -5.65 16.10 -41.01
N ALA A 178 -5.73 15.14 -40.08
CA ALA A 178 -6.66 15.15 -38.95
C ALA A 178 -8.12 15.64 -39.17
N GLY A 179 -8.78 15.19 -40.24
CA GLY A 179 -10.16 15.61 -40.54
C GLY A 179 -11.04 14.48 -41.07
N GLY A 180 -12.18 14.23 -40.41
CA GLY A 180 -13.33 13.59 -41.06
C GLY A 180 -13.54 12.07 -40.90
N ALA A 181 -12.97 11.42 -39.87
CA ALA A 181 -13.31 10.02 -39.54
C ALA A 181 -14.52 9.90 -38.58
N ALA A 182 -15.66 10.47 -38.96
CA ALA A 182 -16.85 10.54 -38.11
C ALA A 182 -17.39 9.15 -37.71
N GLY A 183 -17.64 8.93 -36.41
CA GLY A 183 -18.39 7.76 -35.91
C GLY A 183 -17.59 6.50 -35.57
N GLY A 184 -16.25 6.55 -35.55
CA GLY A 184 -15.43 5.50 -34.92
C GLY A 184 -14.69 4.53 -35.86
N GLY A 185 -14.02 5.05 -36.89
CA GLY A 185 -13.19 4.24 -37.79
C GLY A 185 -11.81 3.84 -37.26
N VAL A 186 -11.29 4.52 -36.22
CA VAL A 186 -9.93 4.33 -35.67
C VAL A 186 -9.95 4.26 -34.15
N GLU A 187 -9.09 3.41 -33.60
CA GLU A 187 -8.81 3.20 -32.18
C GLU A 187 -7.34 3.54 -31.93
N ILE A 188 -7.07 4.46 -31.01
CA ILE A 188 -5.73 4.85 -30.56
C ILE A 188 -5.41 4.11 -29.26
N ILE A 189 -4.24 3.49 -29.19
CA ILE A 189 -3.79 2.76 -28.00
C ILE A 189 -2.86 3.65 -27.18
N TYR A 190 -3.19 3.79 -25.90
CA TYR A 190 -2.39 4.51 -24.90
C TYR A 190 -1.90 3.57 -23.81
N ARG A 191 -0.68 3.78 -23.32
CA ARG A 191 -0.14 3.19 -22.09
C ARG A 191 -0.17 4.29 -21.04
N VAL A 192 -0.82 4.01 -19.91
CA VAL A 192 -0.74 4.89 -18.73
C VAL A 192 0.03 4.14 -17.65
N ASP A 193 1.12 4.72 -17.15
CA ASP A 193 1.98 4.13 -16.13
C ASP A 193 2.08 5.03 -14.91
N CYS A 194 1.54 4.58 -13.78
CA CYS A 194 1.44 5.37 -12.56
C CYS A 194 2.28 4.77 -11.44
N VAL A 195 3.21 5.56 -10.90
CA VAL A 195 4.06 5.20 -9.76
C VAL A 195 3.73 6.10 -8.56
N SER A 196 3.20 5.51 -7.49
CA SER A 196 3.07 6.15 -6.20
C SER A 196 4.32 5.91 -5.35
N THR A 197 4.69 6.88 -4.51
CA THR A 197 5.78 6.73 -3.52
C THR A 197 5.49 7.59 -2.29
N ASN A 198 5.63 6.97 -1.10
CA ASN A 198 5.55 7.64 0.19
C ASN A 198 6.96 7.72 0.81
N ALA A 199 7.53 8.92 0.83
CA ALA A 199 8.89 9.15 1.32
C ALA A 199 9.09 8.89 2.83
N ALA A 200 8.02 8.83 3.63
CA ALA A 200 8.12 8.57 5.07
C ALA A 200 8.19 7.06 5.40
N THR A 201 7.64 6.20 4.55
CA THR A 201 7.63 4.73 4.74
C THR A 201 8.50 3.98 3.72
N ASN A 202 8.91 4.63 2.63
CA ASN A 202 9.46 4.02 1.42
C ASN A 202 8.53 2.99 0.76
N ALA A 203 7.21 3.06 1.04
CA ALA A 203 6.22 2.31 0.31
C ALA A 203 5.99 2.94 -1.07
N SER A 204 6.11 2.13 -2.12
CA SER A 204 5.81 2.51 -3.50
C SER A 204 5.00 1.42 -4.20
N SER A 205 4.23 1.81 -5.21
CA SER A 205 3.50 0.88 -6.08
C SER A 205 3.46 1.41 -7.51
N ARG A 206 3.72 0.54 -8.48
CA ARG A 206 3.62 0.85 -9.92
C ARG A 206 2.43 0.08 -10.48
N VAL A 207 1.52 0.79 -11.13
CA VAL A 207 0.38 0.20 -11.84
C VAL A 207 0.38 0.76 -13.25
N THR A 208 0.51 -0.13 -14.23
CA THR A 208 0.47 0.18 -15.66
C THR A 208 -0.82 -0.39 -16.24
N ALA A 209 -1.49 0.35 -17.12
CA ALA A 209 -2.66 -0.13 -17.85
C ALA A 209 -2.62 0.33 -19.31
N VAL A 210 -3.22 -0.46 -20.20
CA VAL A 210 -3.34 -0.12 -21.62
C VAL A 210 -4.79 0.23 -21.93
N TYR A 211 -5.00 1.42 -22.50
CA TYR A 211 -6.31 1.93 -22.89
C TYR A 211 -6.43 2.02 -24.41
N ALA A 212 -7.65 1.84 -24.90
CA ALA A 212 -8.05 1.94 -26.29
C ALA A 212 -9.10 3.05 -26.41
N CYS A 213 -8.73 4.17 -27.01
CA CYS A 213 -9.55 5.35 -27.13
C CYS A 213 -10.01 5.58 -28.55
N THR A 214 -11.21 6.13 -28.70
CA THR A 214 -11.75 6.56 -30.00
C THR A 214 -11.16 7.91 -30.41
N THR A 215 -11.01 8.15 -31.72
CA THR A 215 -10.53 9.44 -32.26
C THR A 215 -11.45 10.64 -32.01
N THR A 216 -12.59 10.42 -31.34
CA THR A 216 -13.57 11.43 -30.93
C THR A 216 -13.52 11.73 -29.43
N GLY A 217 -12.67 11.05 -28.64
CA GLY A 217 -12.58 11.23 -27.19
C GLY A 217 -13.76 10.64 -26.38
N GLU A 218 -14.92 10.43 -27.02
CA GLU A 218 -16.18 9.93 -26.45
C GLU A 218 -16.08 8.60 -25.67
N SER A 219 -15.03 7.82 -25.90
CA SER A 219 -14.77 6.60 -25.13
C SER A 219 -13.31 6.18 -25.17
N CYS A 220 -12.70 6.05 -23.98
CA CYS A 220 -11.56 5.18 -23.70
C CYS A 220 -12.01 3.90 -22.99
N GLN A 221 -11.48 2.74 -23.39
CA GLN A 221 -11.77 1.44 -22.77
C GLN A 221 -10.47 0.75 -22.34
N LYS A 222 -10.45 0.14 -21.15
CA LYS A 222 -9.28 -0.61 -20.68
C LYS A 222 -9.14 -1.92 -21.48
N LYS A 223 -7.94 -2.17 -22.02
CA LYS A 223 -7.60 -3.31 -22.87
C LYS A 223 -6.85 -4.41 -22.11
N ILE A 224 -5.91 -4.02 -21.24
CA ILE A 224 -5.12 -4.85 -20.31
C ILE A 224 -4.81 -4.05 -19.05
#